data_AF-A0A6A6NG50-F1
#
_entry.id   AF-A0A6A6NG50-F1
#
_cell.length_a   1.000
_cell.length_b   1.000
_cell.length_c   1.000
_cell.angle_alpha   90.00
_cell.angle_beta   90.00
_cell.angle_gamma   90.00
#
_symmetry.space_group_name_H-M   'P 1'
#
loop_
_entity.id
_entity.type
_entity.pdbx_description
1 polymer ?
#
loop_
_entity_poly.entity_id
_entity_poly.type
_entity_poly.pdbx_seq_one_letter_code
_entity_poly.pdbx_strand_id
1 'polypeptide(L)'
;MTATEPRFLVGFDRKLIPRVEFLKELSGGDEDATRTLLCKLPAILSYSVEHNKEHVELLRSFCGLTDPQIFKIFVVFPNVISASKERKLLPRIGFLSNVG
;
A
#
# COMPACT_ATOMS: atom_id res chain seq x y z
N MET A 1 21.76 -30.52 -13.78
CA MET A 1 22.35 -29.73 -12.68
C MET A 1 21.43 -28.54 -12.46
N THR A 2 20.58 -28.58 -11.43
CA THR A 2 19.71 -27.44 -11.10
C THR A 2 20.57 -26.38 -10.42
N ALA A 3 20.63 -25.18 -11.00
CA ALA A 3 21.30 -24.05 -10.37
C ALA A 3 20.57 -23.72 -9.06
N THR A 4 21.23 -23.91 -7.93
CA THR A 4 20.71 -23.51 -6.62
C THR A 4 20.69 -21.99 -6.55
N GLU A 5 19.51 -21.40 -6.41
CA GLU A 5 19.38 -19.95 -6.31
C GLU A 5 20.16 -19.42 -5.07
N PRO A 6 20.84 -18.27 -5.19
CA PRO A 6 21.53 -17.65 -4.07
C PRO A 6 20.59 -17.41 -2.88
N ARG A 7 21.00 -17.82 -1.66
CA ARG A 7 20.20 -17.65 -0.43
C ARG A 7 19.72 -16.22 -0.18
N PHE A 8 20.45 -15.21 -0.68
CA PHE A 8 20.06 -13.81 -0.56
C PHE A 8 18.83 -13.46 -1.43
N LEU A 9 18.74 -14.00 -2.65
CA LEU A 9 17.56 -13.81 -3.52
C LEU A 9 16.32 -14.45 -2.90
N VAL A 10 16.45 -15.68 -2.40
CA VAL A 10 15.35 -16.39 -1.70
C VAL A 10 14.81 -15.60 -0.49
N GLY A 11 15.70 -14.94 0.27
CA GLY A 11 15.31 -14.11 1.42
C GLY A 11 14.66 -12.78 1.02
N PHE A 12 15.04 -12.24 -0.14
CA PHE A 12 14.48 -11.01 -0.70
C PHE A 12 13.07 -11.24 -1.26
N ASP A 13 12.89 -12.32 -2.02
CA ASP A 13 11.60 -12.71 -2.61
C ASP A 13 10.55 -12.99 -1.53
N ARG A 14 10.94 -13.69 -0.44
CA ARG A 14 10.06 -13.93 0.71
C ARG A 14 9.52 -12.66 1.37
N LYS A 15 10.19 -11.52 1.20
CA LYS A 15 9.73 -10.23 1.72
C LYS A 15 8.94 -9.43 0.69
N LEU A 16 9.37 -9.43 -0.57
CA LEU A 16 8.76 -8.63 -1.61
C LEU A 16 7.47 -9.23 -2.17
N ILE A 17 7.44 -10.55 -2.38
CA ILE A 17 6.27 -11.22 -2.97
C ILE A 17 5.01 -10.92 -2.15
N PRO A 18 4.97 -11.09 -0.82
CA PRO A 18 3.77 -10.77 -0.04
C PRO A 18 3.35 -9.30 -0.11
N ARG A 19 4.29 -8.38 -0.30
CA ARG A 19 4.02 -6.93 -0.40
C ARG A 19 3.40 -6.58 -1.75
N VAL A 20 3.89 -7.19 -2.82
CA VAL A 20 3.32 -7.03 -4.17
C VAL A 20 1.95 -7.68 -4.25
N GLU A 21 1.80 -8.91 -3.74
CA GLU A 21 0.51 -9.61 -3.72
C GLU A 21 -0.55 -8.83 -2.94
N PHE A 22 -0.21 -8.28 -1.77
CA PHE A 22 -1.14 -7.42 -1.03
C PHE A 22 -1.63 -6.22 -1.86
N LEU A 23 -0.75 -5.55 -2.59
CA LEU A 23 -1.14 -4.41 -3.43
C LEU A 23 -2.00 -4.85 -4.62
N LYS A 24 -1.70 -6.02 -5.20
CA LYS A 24 -2.48 -6.62 -6.29
C LYS A 24 -3.88 -7.00 -5.82
N GLU A 25 -4.01 -7.64 -4.66
CA GLU A 25 -5.30 -7.94 -4.01
C GLU A 25 -6.10 -6.67 -3.75
N LEU A 26 -5.48 -5.64 -3.16
CA LEU A 26 -6.12 -4.35 -2.87
C LEU A 26 -6.61 -3.65 -4.14
N SER A 27 -5.92 -3.84 -5.27
CA SER A 27 -6.34 -3.32 -6.58
C SER A 27 -7.48 -4.11 -7.23
N GLY A 28 -7.92 -5.22 -6.65
CA GLY A 28 -8.87 -6.14 -7.28
C GLY A 28 -8.27 -6.95 -8.43
N GLY A 29 -6.95 -7.14 -8.44
CA GLY A 29 -6.22 -7.85 -9.50
C GLY A 29 -5.81 -7.00 -10.70
N ASP A 30 -5.95 -5.66 -10.63
CA ASP A 30 -5.52 -4.74 -11.69
C ASP A 30 -3.99 -4.61 -11.71
N GLU A 31 -3.35 -5.40 -12.58
CA GLU A 31 -1.90 -5.43 -12.72
C GLU A 31 -1.32 -4.12 -13.28
N ASP A 32 -2.04 -3.42 -14.14
CA ASP A 32 -1.57 -2.17 -14.75
C ASP A 32 -1.60 -1.02 -13.74
N ALA A 33 -2.65 -0.93 -12.93
CA ALA A 33 -2.74 0.04 -11.83
C ALA A 33 -1.73 -0.28 -10.72
N THR A 34 -1.53 -1.57 -10.41
CA THR A 34 -0.50 -2.04 -9.46
C THR A 34 0.90 -1.65 -9.94
N ARG A 35 1.23 -1.92 -11.22
CA ARG A 35 2.48 -1.47 -11.83
C ARG A 35 2.62 0.04 -11.75
N THR A 36 1.55 0.79 -12.03
CA THR A 36 1.56 2.25 -11.97
C THR A 36 1.90 2.76 -10.56
N LEU A 37 1.32 2.18 -9.51
CA LEU A 37 1.64 2.52 -8.12
C LEU A 37 3.12 2.23 -7.81
N LEU A 38 3.60 1.04 -8.17
CA LEU A 38 4.99 0.62 -7.94
C LEU A 38 5.99 1.52 -8.66
N CYS A 39 5.70 1.97 -9.88
CA CYS A 39 6.56 2.90 -10.61
C CYS A 39 6.57 4.30 -9.96
N LYS A 40 5.43 4.77 -9.43
CA LYS A 40 5.32 6.08 -8.77
C LYS A 40 5.98 6.11 -7.39
N LEU A 41 5.92 5.01 -6.64
CA LEU A 41 6.54 4.90 -5.32
C LEU A 41 7.14 3.50 -5.12
N PRO A 42 8.33 3.21 -5.67
CA PRO A 42 8.99 1.92 -5.47
C PRO A 42 9.26 1.62 -3.98
N ALA A 43 9.49 2.67 -3.20
CA ALA A 43 9.70 2.60 -1.75
C ALA A 43 8.50 2.05 -0.96
N ILE A 44 7.31 1.95 -1.56
CA ILE A 44 6.15 1.30 -0.93
C ILE A 44 6.46 -0.15 -0.52
N LEU A 45 7.33 -0.81 -1.29
CA LEU A 45 7.79 -2.16 -1.02
C LEU A 45 8.83 -2.24 0.09
N SER A 46 9.22 -1.13 0.72
CA SER A 46 10.06 -1.14 1.93
C SER A 46 9.23 -1.32 3.21
N TYR A 47 7.96 -0.91 3.19
CA TYR A 47 7.00 -1.12 4.28
C TYR A 47 6.58 -2.58 4.39
N SER A 48 6.25 -3.02 5.61
CA SER A 48 5.65 -4.34 5.81
C SER A 48 4.22 -4.38 5.28
N VAL A 49 3.70 -5.59 5.06
CA VAL A 49 2.30 -5.80 4.69
C VAL A 49 1.39 -5.24 5.79
N GLU A 50 1.75 -5.44 7.05
CA GLU A 50 1.02 -4.94 8.23
C GLU A 50 0.93 -3.42 8.22
N HIS A 51 2.03 -2.71 7.95
CA HIS A 51 2.03 -1.25 7.84
C HIS A 51 1.07 -0.76 6.76
N ASN A 52 1.06 -1.41 5.60
CA ASN A 52 0.16 -1.05 4.51
C ASN A 52 -1.31 -1.35 4.88
N LYS A 53 -1.58 -2.50 5.50
CA LYS A 53 -2.91 -2.87 6.01
C LYS A 53 -3.45 -1.84 7.01
N GLU A 54 -2.63 -1.38 7.96
CA GLU A 54 -3.06 -0.36 8.92
C GLU A 54 -3.47 0.97 8.25
N HIS A 55 -2.84 1.35 7.15
CA HIS A 55 -3.25 2.55 6.38
C HIS A 55 -4.57 2.32 5.64
N VAL A 56 -4.76 1.12 5.07
CA VAL A 56 -6.01 0.72 4.43
C VAL A 56 -7.15 0.72 5.45
N GLU A 57 -6.96 0.08 6.61
CA GLU A 57 -7.99 0.00 7.65
C GLU A 57 -8.33 1.37 8.25
N LEU A 58 -7.35 2.29 8.34
CA LEU A 58 -7.62 3.68 8.76
C LEU A 58 -8.56 4.36 7.77
N LEU A 59 -8.27 4.30 6.47
CA LEU A 59 -9.12 4.91 5.44
C LEU A 59 -10.49 4.23 5.36
N ARG A 60 -10.54 2.91 5.49
CA ARG A 60 -11.78 2.16 5.52
C ARG A 60 -12.64 2.54 6.73
N SER A 61 -12.06 2.56 7.93
CA SER A 61 -12.79 2.78 9.18
C SER A 61 -13.24 4.22 9.36
N PHE A 62 -12.38 5.20 9.02
CA PHE A 62 -12.69 6.61 9.24
C PHE A 62 -13.39 7.29 8.07
N CYS A 63 -13.22 6.77 6.84
CA CYS A 63 -13.79 7.39 5.63
C CYS A 63 -14.84 6.51 4.93
N GLY A 64 -15.05 5.26 5.37
CA GLY A 64 -16.02 4.35 4.75
C GLY A 64 -15.67 3.92 3.32
N LEU A 65 -14.39 4.02 2.94
CA LEU A 65 -13.94 3.77 1.57
C LEU A 65 -13.78 2.26 1.28
N THR A 66 -14.12 1.87 0.06
CA THR A 66 -13.89 0.52 -0.46
C THR A 66 -12.45 0.34 -0.92
N ASP A 67 -12.00 -0.92 -1.05
CA ASP A 67 -10.64 -1.26 -1.49
C ASP A 67 -10.27 -0.61 -2.84
N PRO A 68 -11.12 -0.61 -3.88
CA PRO A 68 -10.83 0.11 -5.12
C PRO A 68 -10.68 1.63 -4.94
N GLN A 69 -11.48 2.24 -4.05
CA GLN A 69 -11.37 3.68 -3.76
C GLN A 69 -10.08 4.01 -3.01
N ILE A 70 -9.70 3.18 -2.04
CA ILE A 70 -8.44 3.31 -1.29
C ILE A 70 -7.24 3.12 -2.24
N PHE A 71 -7.29 2.10 -3.08
CA PHE A 71 -6.23 1.84 -4.05
C PHE A 71 -6.06 3.01 -5.02
N LYS A 72 -7.17 3.61 -5.47
CA LYS A 72 -7.13 4.84 -6.28
C LYS A 72 -6.43 5.99 -5.54
N ILE A 73 -6.66 6.17 -4.24
CA ILE A 73 -5.92 7.16 -3.43
C ILE A 73 -4.43 6.84 -3.44
N PHE A 74 -4.02 5.58 -3.31
CA PHE A 74 -2.61 5.20 -3.35
C PHE A 74 -1.99 5.52 -4.72
N VAL A 75 -2.69 5.28 -5.81
CA VAL A 75 -2.21 5.60 -7.17
C VAL A 75 -2.08 7.12 -7.39
N VAL A 76 -3.04 7.90 -6.88
CA VAL A 76 -3.07 9.36 -7.06
C VAL A 76 -2.10 10.06 -6.11
N PHE A 77 -2.01 9.61 -4.86
CA PHE A 77 -1.21 10.20 -3.80
C PHE A 77 -0.47 9.13 -2.97
N PRO A 78 0.54 8.45 -3.55
CA PRO A 78 1.18 7.28 -2.94
C PRO A 78 1.88 7.58 -1.62
N ASN A 79 2.33 8.82 -1.43
CA ASN A 79 2.99 9.24 -0.18
C ASN A 79 2.05 9.18 1.04
N VAL A 80 0.74 8.97 0.88
CA VAL A 80 -0.19 8.73 1.99
C VAL A 80 0.27 7.58 2.90
N ILE A 81 0.89 6.53 2.35
CA ILE A 81 1.41 5.37 3.10
C ILE A 81 2.62 5.72 3.98
N SER A 82 3.35 6.78 3.65
CA SER A 82 4.50 7.25 4.43
C SER A 82 4.10 8.22 5.55
N ALA A 83 2.87 8.74 5.51
CA ALA A 83 2.40 9.73 6.45
C ALA A 83 2.06 9.09 7.80
N SER A 84 2.44 9.74 8.91
CA SER A 84 1.98 9.29 10.23
C SER A 84 0.46 9.34 10.30
N LYS A 85 -0.12 8.20 10.68
CA LYS A 85 -1.57 8.04 10.88
C LYS A 85 -2.09 9.07 11.88
N GLU A 86 -1.48 9.16 13.05
CA GLU A 86 -1.93 9.97 14.18
C GLU A 86 -1.60 11.45 14.01
N ARG A 87 -0.38 11.77 13.57
CA ARG A 87 0.06 13.18 13.48
C ARG A 87 -0.36 13.88 12.20
N LYS A 88 -0.61 13.15 11.12
CA LYS A 88 -0.89 13.74 9.80
C LYS A 88 -2.25 13.32 9.23
N LEU A 89 -2.55 12.01 9.17
CA LEU A 89 -3.75 11.54 8.46
C LEU A 89 -5.04 11.81 9.25
N LEU A 90 -5.11 11.40 10.52
CA LEU A 90 -6.31 11.60 11.34
C LEU A 90 -6.71 13.08 11.47
N PRO A 91 -5.81 14.03 11.74
CA PRO A 91 -6.17 15.46 11.77
C PRO A 91 -6.71 15.96 10.42
N ARG A 92 -6.14 15.50 9.30
CA ARG A 92 -6.59 15.90 7.95
C ARG A 92 -7.95 15.31 7.62
N ILE A 93 -8.17 14.03 7.95
CA ILE A 93 -9.46 13.37 7.76
C ILE A 93 -10.52 14.06 8.61
N GLY A 94 -10.25 14.30 9.90
CA GLY A 94 -11.16 15.00 10.78
C GLY A 94 -11.49 16.42 10.29
N PHE A 95 -10.51 17.16 9.76
CA PHE A 95 -10.76 18.45 9.14
C PHE A 95 -11.69 18.32 7.92
N LEU A 96 -11.37 17.41 6.99
CA LEU A 96 -12.17 17.20 5.76
C LEU A 96 -13.60 16.76 6.05
N SER A 97 -13.81 15.91 7.05
CA SER A 97 -15.15 15.46 7.46
C SER A 97 -16.00 16.54 8.11
N ASN A 98 -15.38 17.60 8.67
CA ASN A 98 -16.08 18.70 9.34
C ASN A 98 -16.36 19.91 8.42
N VAL A 99 -15.72 19.97 7.25
CA VAL A 99 -15.90 21.08 6.29
C VAL A 99 -16.66 20.68 5.02
N GLY A 100 -16.99 19.39 4.87
CA GLY A 100 -17.95 18.89 3.89
C GLY A 100 -19.37 18.92 4.45
#